data_AF-A0A316ND93-F1
#
_entry.id   AF-A0A316ND93-F1
#
_cell.length_a   1.000
_cell.length_b   1.000
_cell.length_c   1.000
_cell.angle_alpha   90.00
_cell.angle_beta   90.00
_cell.angle_gamma   90.00
#
_symmetry.space_group_name_H-M   'P 1'
#
loop_
_entity.id
_entity.type
_entity.pdbx_description
1 polymer ?
#
loop_
_entity_poly.entity_id
_entity_poly.type
_entity_poly.pdbx_seq_one_letter_code
_entity_poly.pdbx_strand_id
1 'polypeptide(L)'
;MEKRINMNQSVKFIFGFAILGAFLVCLGMSYAYTGENTTENTQQIIRLEYGLSSPDSKNLEFTLSPSESKLVTFEVTSTNPIETKYELYYDILTSGIDYMDIRYQTIKTENRIGTNETQEVKVLIKNPNQKRVTVKFYVRGGMPNTKLEINHGFFVD
;
A
#
# COMPACT_ATOMS: atom_id res chain seq x y z
N MET A 1 -42.29 -32.18 44.90
CA MET A 1 -43.66 -32.08 44.34
C MET A 1 -43.76 -30.75 43.61
N GLU A 2 -43.73 -30.75 42.28
CA GLU A 2 -43.99 -29.53 41.48
C GLU A 2 -45.46 -29.13 41.62
N LYS A 3 -45.70 -27.94 42.17
CA LYS A 3 -47.04 -27.33 42.24
C LYS A 3 -47.37 -26.79 40.85
N ARG A 4 -48.04 -27.59 40.01
CA ARG A 4 -48.54 -27.11 38.71
C ARG A 4 -49.62 -26.06 38.95
N ILE A 5 -49.32 -24.81 38.61
CA ILE A 5 -50.26 -23.70 38.66
C ILE A 5 -51.32 -23.95 37.57
N ASN A 6 -52.51 -24.40 37.98
CA ASN A 6 -53.61 -24.62 37.07
C ASN A 6 -54.33 -23.29 36.82
N MET A 7 -53.94 -22.60 35.75
CA MET A 7 -54.35 -21.22 35.49
C MET A 7 -55.60 -21.19 34.59
N ASN A 8 -56.62 -20.41 34.99
CA ASN A 8 -57.85 -20.22 34.21
C ASN A 8 -57.53 -19.70 32.79
N GLN A 9 -58.30 -20.13 31.78
CA GLN A 9 -58.00 -19.81 30.38
C GLN A 9 -57.82 -18.31 30.13
N SER A 10 -58.65 -17.46 30.73
CA SER A 10 -58.53 -16.00 30.61
C SER A 10 -57.19 -15.46 31.10
N VAL A 11 -56.62 -16.05 32.15
CA VAL A 11 -55.32 -15.63 32.70
C VAL A 11 -54.17 -16.11 31.80
N LYS A 12 -54.33 -17.27 31.12
CA LYS A 12 -53.38 -17.72 30.09
C LYS A 12 -53.37 -16.77 28.89
N PHE A 13 -54.53 -16.26 28.47
CA PHE A 13 -54.61 -15.26 27.41
C PHE A 13 -53.97 -13.93 27.80
N ILE A 14 -54.25 -13.43 29.01
CA ILE A 14 -53.66 -12.18 29.51
C ILE A 14 -52.13 -12.28 29.57
N PHE A 15 -51.59 -13.38 30.09
CA PHE A 15 -50.13 -13.61 30.08
C PHE A 15 -49.57 -13.75 28.67
N GLY A 16 -50.28 -14.42 27.76
CA GLY A 16 -49.88 -14.55 26.36
C GLY A 16 -49.79 -13.18 25.66
N PHE A 17 -50.76 -12.30 25.85
CA PHE A 17 -50.74 -10.96 25.28
C PHE A 17 -49.68 -10.05 25.92
N ALA A 18 -49.43 -10.19 27.23
CA ALA A 18 -48.35 -9.46 27.90
C ALA A 18 -46.96 -9.83 27.35
N ILE A 19 -46.72 -11.12 27.11
CA ILE A 19 -45.47 -11.62 26.52
C ILE A 19 -45.33 -11.15 25.06
N LEU A 20 -46.41 -11.22 24.28
CA LEU A 20 -46.41 -10.76 22.89
C LEU A 20 -46.15 -9.25 22.78
N GLY A 21 -46.75 -8.46 23.67
CA GLY A 21 -46.52 -7.02 23.76
C GLY A 21 -45.07 -6.68 24.09
N ALA A 22 -44.46 -7.37 25.07
CA ALA A 22 -43.06 -7.19 25.41
C ALA A 22 -42.13 -7.56 24.24
N PHE A 23 -42.43 -8.65 23.52
CA PHE A 23 -41.67 -9.08 22.35
C PHE A 23 -41.70 -8.04 21.22
N LEU A 24 -42.87 -7.45 20.94
CA LEU A 24 -43.03 -6.41 19.91
C LEU A 24 -42.27 -5.12 20.26
N VAL A 25 -42.24 -4.73 21.54
CA VAL A 25 -41.46 -3.57 22.01
C VAL A 25 -39.96 -3.82 21.83
N CYS A 26 -39.47 -5.04 22.13
CA CYS A 26 -38.07 -5.41 21.90
C CYS A 26 -37.67 -5.35 20.42
N LEU A 27 -38.53 -5.81 19.50
CA LEU A 27 -38.28 -5.68 18.06
C LEU A 27 -38.22 -4.22 17.62
N GLY A 28 -39.15 -3.37 18.10
CA GLY A 28 -39.18 -1.94 17.76
C GLY A 28 -37.92 -1.17 18.20
N MET A 29 -37.36 -1.51 19.36
CA MET A 29 -36.12 -0.91 19.87
C MET A 29 -34.89 -1.30 19.05
N SER A 30 -34.86 -2.51 18.45
CA SER A 30 -33.77 -2.93 17.57
C SER A 30 -33.71 -2.14 16.25
N TYR A 31 -34.86 -1.72 15.72
CA TYR A 31 -34.90 -0.89 14.50
C TYR A 31 -34.55 0.59 14.72
N ALA A 32 -34.72 1.10 15.95
CA ALA A 32 -34.32 2.48 16.31
C ALA A 32 -32.86 2.60 16.76
N TYR A 33 -32.22 1.50 17.21
CA TYR A 33 -30.81 1.51 17.66
C TYR A 33 -29.79 1.33 16.52
N THR A 34 -30.22 1.34 15.26
CA THR A 34 -29.31 1.29 14.09
C THR A 34 -29.39 2.59 13.30
N GLY A 35 -29.44 3.71 14.02
CA GLY A 35 -29.73 5.01 13.43
C GLY A 35 -28.97 6.17 14.05
N GLU A 36 -27.74 5.97 14.53
CA GLU A 36 -26.76 7.07 14.62
C GLU A 36 -25.38 6.51 14.96
N ASN A 37 -24.36 7.04 14.29
CA ASN A 37 -22.94 6.68 14.39
C ASN A 37 -22.47 5.48 13.55
N THR A 38 -22.99 5.31 12.33
CA THR A 38 -22.04 5.12 11.24
C THR A 38 -21.51 6.50 10.87
N THR A 39 -20.55 7.02 11.64
CA THR A 39 -19.52 7.82 10.97
C THR A 39 -19.05 6.93 9.85
N GLU A 40 -19.38 7.30 8.62
CA GLU A 40 -18.80 6.68 7.45
C GLU A 40 -17.29 6.73 7.68
N ASN A 41 -16.71 5.63 8.16
CA ASN A 41 -15.33 5.30 7.88
C ASN A 41 -15.33 5.00 6.37
N THR A 42 -15.51 6.05 5.58
CA THR A 42 -14.96 6.11 4.23
C THR A 42 -13.47 5.94 4.46
N GLN A 43 -13.03 4.69 4.52
CA GLN A 43 -11.63 4.36 4.40
C GLN A 43 -11.21 4.93 3.06
N GLN A 44 -10.74 6.18 3.08
CA GLN A 44 -10.28 6.84 1.90
C GLN A 44 -9.05 6.04 1.48
N ILE A 45 -9.20 5.28 0.40
CA ILE A 45 -8.09 4.53 -0.19
C ILE A 45 -7.16 5.61 -0.72
N ILE A 46 -6.13 5.93 0.07
CA ILE A 46 -5.10 6.88 -0.35
C ILE A 46 -4.31 6.18 -1.46
N ARG A 47 -4.57 6.58 -2.71
CA ARG A 47 -3.75 6.17 -3.84
C ARG A 47 -2.46 6.97 -3.79
N LEU A 48 -1.35 6.25 -3.61
CA LEU A 48 -0.04 6.86 -3.61
C LEU A 48 0.47 7.03 -5.05
N GLU A 49 0.98 8.22 -5.35
CA GLU A 49 1.47 8.63 -6.66
C GLU A 49 2.94 9.03 -6.58
N TYR A 50 3.72 8.51 -7.53
CA TYR A 50 5.16 8.72 -7.63
C TYR A 50 5.55 8.95 -9.09
N GLY A 51 6.49 9.85 -9.31
CA GLY A 51 7.15 10.05 -10.59
C GLY A 51 8.63 9.68 -10.52
N LEU A 52 9.17 9.27 -11.67
CA LEU A 52 10.60 9.06 -11.84
C LEU A 52 11.03 9.71 -13.15
N SER A 53 12.04 10.55 -13.07
CA SER A 53 12.68 11.19 -14.22
C SER A 53 14.20 11.11 -14.11
N SER A 54 14.88 11.27 -15.23
CA SER A 54 16.33 11.45 -15.27
C SER A 54 16.68 12.40 -16.41
N PRO A 55 17.58 13.37 -16.19
CA PRO A 55 18.13 14.17 -17.28
C PRO A 55 18.94 13.32 -18.28
N ASP A 56 19.45 12.16 -17.84
CA ASP A 56 20.33 11.29 -18.62
C ASP A 56 19.56 10.37 -19.59
N SER A 57 18.23 10.21 -19.41
CA SER A 57 17.41 9.34 -20.25
C SER A 57 15.91 9.65 -20.13
N LYS A 58 15.25 9.93 -21.26
CA LYS A 58 13.80 10.21 -21.30
C LYS A 58 12.92 8.99 -21.00
N ASN A 59 13.37 7.80 -21.38
CA ASN A 59 12.62 6.55 -21.18
C ASN A 59 13.13 5.74 -19.98
N LEU A 60 14.06 6.30 -19.21
CA LEU A 60 14.70 5.67 -18.06
C LEU A 60 15.44 4.37 -18.41
N GLU A 61 15.80 4.22 -19.68
CA GLU A 61 16.58 3.09 -20.18
C GLU A 61 18.04 3.51 -20.36
N PHE A 62 18.95 2.64 -19.95
CA PHE A 62 20.38 2.86 -20.00
C PHE A 62 21.05 1.64 -20.61
N THR A 63 21.72 1.86 -21.75
CA THR A 63 22.47 0.81 -22.44
C THR A 63 23.95 1.00 -22.20
N LEU A 64 24.58 0.00 -21.57
CA LEU A 64 25.98 0.01 -21.19
C LEU A 64 26.75 -1.04 -21.99
N SER A 65 27.93 -0.67 -22.45
CA SER A 65 28.91 -1.58 -23.06
C SER A 65 29.55 -2.50 -22.00
N PRO A 66 30.22 -3.59 -22.41
CA PRO A 66 30.93 -4.46 -21.47
C PRO A 66 31.89 -3.69 -20.56
N SER A 67 31.87 -3.98 -19.25
CA SER A 67 32.70 -3.32 -18.23
C SER A 67 32.48 -1.81 -18.06
N GLU A 68 31.49 -1.23 -18.74
CA GLU A 68 31.15 0.19 -18.58
C GLU A 68 30.50 0.45 -17.22
N SER A 69 30.77 1.63 -16.65
CA SER A 69 30.12 2.14 -15.46
C SER A 69 29.58 3.54 -15.75
N LYS A 70 28.34 3.81 -15.35
CA LYS A 70 27.67 5.10 -15.54
C LYS A 70 27.03 5.53 -14.23
N LEU A 71 27.35 6.73 -13.76
CA LEU A 71 26.60 7.40 -12.71
C LEU A 71 25.40 8.10 -13.33
N VAL A 72 24.21 7.85 -12.80
CA VAL A 72 22.94 8.41 -13.27
C VAL A 72 22.27 9.14 -12.12
N THR A 73 21.73 10.31 -12.42
CA THR A 73 20.89 11.06 -11.49
C THR A 73 19.43 10.80 -11.82
N PHE A 74 18.65 10.43 -10.81
CA PHE A 74 17.20 10.32 -10.87
C PHE A 74 16.55 11.40 -10.02
N GLU A 75 15.41 11.90 -10.48
CA GLU A 75 14.51 12.71 -9.68
C GLU A 75 13.28 11.85 -9.37
N VAL A 76 13.06 11.60 -8.08
CA VAL A 76 11.87 10.93 -7.58
C VAL A 76 10.91 11.99 -7.10
N THR A 77 9.68 12.00 -7.60
CA THR A 77 8.64 12.92 -7.17
C THR A 77 7.53 12.18 -6.45
N SER A 78 6.92 12.83 -5.46
CA SER A 78 5.70 12.34 -4.81
C SER A 78 4.69 13.46 -4.72
N THR A 79 3.46 13.21 -5.17
CA THR A 79 2.31 14.11 -5.01
C THR A 79 1.44 13.70 -3.82
N ASN A 80 1.97 12.85 -2.93
CA ASN A 80 1.23 12.28 -1.83
C ASN A 80 0.93 13.33 -0.75
N PRO A 81 -0.24 13.25 -0.10
CA PRO A 81 -0.61 14.16 1.00
C PRO A 81 0.05 13.79 2.34
N ILE A 82 0.80 12.68 2.38
CA ILE A 82 1.51 12.19 3.56
C ILE A 82 2.94 11.79 3.17
N GLU A 83 3.84 11.73 4.16
CA GLU A 83 5.15 11.13 3.96
C GLU A 83 5.02 9.63 3.69
N THR A 84 5.79 9.14 2.73
CA THR A 84 5.76 7.75 2.29
C THR A 84 7.15 7.20 2.05
N LYS A 85 7.26 5.88 1.88
CA LYS A 85 8.48 5.21 1.43
C LYS A 85 8.44 5.04 -0.08
N TYR A 86 9.59 5.14 -0.74
CA TYR A 86 9.77 4.73 -2.13
C TYR A 86 10.99 3.83 -2.28
N GLU A 87 11.04 3.08 -3.36
CA GLU A 87 12.17 2.27 -3.78
C GLU A 87 12.32 2.36 -5.29
N LEU A 88 13.56 2.51 -5.76
CA LEU A 88 13.87 2.33 -7.17
C LEU A 88 14.08 0.84 -7.42
N TYR A 89 13.60 0.39 -8.57
CA TYR A 89 13.80 -0.96 -9.04
C TYR A 89 14.11 -0.93 -10.53
N TYR A 90 14.62 -2.04 -11.05
CA TYR A 90 15.02 -2.10 -12.45
C TYR A 90 14.71 -3.44 -13.09
N ASP A 91 14.51 -3.41 -14.40
CA ASP A 91 14.44 -4.60 -15.24
C ASP A 91 15.67 -4.65 -16.15
N ILE A 92 16.19 -5.85 -16.37
CA ILE A 92 17.20 -6.12 -17.41
C ILE A 92 16.44 -6.47 -18.68
N LEU A 93 16.54 -5.63 -19.71
CA LEU A 93 15.84 -5.81 -20.98
C LEU A 93 16.61 -6.71 -21.96
N THR A 94 17.91 -6.94 -21.70
CA THR A 94 18.76 -7.78 -22.54
C THR A 94 18.57 -9.25 -22.20
N SER A 95 18.08 -10.04 -23.15
CA SER A 95 17.87 -11.47 -22.98
C SER A 95 19.16 -12.24 -22.67
N GLY A 96 19.06 -13.21 -21.75
CA GLY A 96 20.18 -14.04 -21.31
C GLY A 96 21.15 -13.35 -20.35
N ILE A 97 20.74 -12.22 -19.75
CA ILE A 97 21.44 -11.54 -18.67
C ILE A 97 20.51 -11.51 -17.46
N ASP A 98 21.02 -11.95 -16.31
CA ASP A 98 20.31 -12.03 -15.05
C ASP A 98 20.85 -11.05 -13.99
N TYR A 99 22.00 -10.44 -14.24
CA TYR A 99 22.68 -9.59 -13.25
C TYR A 99 23.28 -8.30 -13.83
N MET A 100 23.12 -7.23 -13.05
CA MET A 100 23.77 -5.92 -13.21
C MET A 100 24.22 -5.43 -11.83
N ASP A 101 25.41 -4.82 -11.73
CA ASP A 101 25.89 -4.25 -10.47
C ASP A 101 25.39 -2.80 -10.37
N ILE A 102 24.35 -2.58 -9.56
CA ILE A 102 23.75 -1.26 -9.38
C ILE A 102 23.82 -0.88 -7.90
N ARG A 103 24.24 0.35 -7.61
CA ARG A 103 24.45 0.84 -6.24
C ARG A 103 23.99 2.28 -6.07
N TYR A 104 23.44 2.60 -4.91
CA TYR A 104 23.22 3.99 -4.54
C TYR A 104 24.51 4.66 -4.09
N GLN A 105 24.69 5.91 -4.50
CA GLN A 105 25.83 6.70 -4.06
C GLN A 105 25.52 7.52 -2.80
N THR A 106 24.26 7.93 -2.61
CA THR A 106 23.81 8.68 -1.44
C THR A 106 22.32 8.46 -1.22
N ILE A 107 21.92 8.01 -0.03
CA ILE A 107 20.54 8.16 0.44
C ILE A 107 20.58 8.66 1.88
N LYS A 108 19.63 9.53 2.23
CA LYS A 108 19.17 9.65 3.61
C LYS A 108 18.80 8.25 4.10
N THR A 109 19.10 7.91 5.34
CA THR A 109 19.01 6.56 5.94
C THR A 109 17.67 5.84 5.79
N GLU A 110 16.61 6.54 5.37
CA GLU A 110 15.30 5.98 5.11
C GLU A 110 14.84 6.53 3.76
N ASN A 111 14.53 5.67 2.77
CA ASN A 111 14.02 6.06 1.43
C ASN A 111 12.61 6.68 1.53
N ARG A 112 12.49 7.79 2.27
CA ARG A 112 11.26 8.48 2.57
C ARG A 112 11.19 9.74 1.74
N ILE A 113 10.00 9.99 1.24
CA ILE A 113 9.67 11.18 0.48
C ILE A 113 8.45 11.83 1.12
N GLY A 114 8.59 13.11 1.43
CA GLY A 114 7.59 13.93 2.08
C GLY A 114 6.45 14.31 1.15
N THR A 115 5.57 15.16 1.68
CA THR A 115 4.36 15.61 0.98
C THR A 115 4.71 16.54 -0.17
N ASN A 116 4.27 16.24 -1.39
CA ASN A 116 4.55 17.06 -2.58
C ASN A 116 6.05 17.37 -2.76
N GLU A 117 6.91 16.39 -2.48
CA GLU A 117 8.37 16.54 -2.50
C GLU A 117 8.97 15.93 -3.78
N THR A 118 10.11 16.50 -4.20
CA THR A 118 11.02 15.91 -5.18
C THR A 118 12.36 15.66 -4.53
N GLN A 119 12.93 14.47 -4.71
CA GLN A 119 14.22 14.08 -4.18
C GLN A 119 15.16 13.62 -5.30
N GLU A 120 16.39 14.13 -5.27
CA GLU A 120 17.47 13.66 -6.15
C GLU A 120 18.11 12.37 -5.59
N VAL A 121 18.32 11.40 -6.47
CA VAL A 121 18.87 10.09 -6.13
C VAL A 121 19.96 9.73 -7.15
N LYS A 122 21.18 9.49 -6.68
CA LYS A 122 22.32 9.10 -7.55
C LYS A 122 22.56 7.61 -7.50
N VAL A 123 22.57 7.00 -8.67
CA VAL A 123 22.70 5.55 -8.86
C VAL A 123 23.87 5.26 -9.78
N LEU A 124 24.81 4.45 -9.32
CA LEU A 124 25.91 3.94 -10.12
C LEU A 124 25.48 2.61 -10.75
N ILE A 125 25.44 2.58 -12.07
CA ILE A 125 25.11 1.40 -12.88
C ILE A 125 26.40 0.86 -13.46
N LYS A 126 26.71 -0.41 -13.24
CA LYS A 126 27.86 -1.08 -13.84
C LYS A 126 27.43 -2.33 -14.58
N ASN A 127 28.00 -2.51 -15.77
CA ASN A 127 27.80 -3.72 -16.56
C ASN A 127 28.99 -4.67 -16.38
N PRO A 128 28.90 -5.68 -15.51
CA PRO A 128 29.96 -6.68 -15.34
C PRO A 128 30.01 -7.70 -16.49
N ASN A 129 29.03 -7.68 -17.40
CA ASN A 129 28.88 -8.69 -18.43
C ASN A 129 29.77 -8.42 -19.64
N GLN A 130 30.06 -9.47 -20.42
CA GLN A 130 30.81 -9.40 -21.68
C GLN A 130 29.96 -8.96 -22.88
N LYS A 131 28.68 -8.61 -22.65
CA LYS A 131 27.74 -8.14 -23.68
C LYS A 131 27.27 -6.74 -23.34
N ARG A 132 26.79 -6.02 -24.34
CA ARG A 132 26.04 -4.78 -24.12
C ARG A 132 24.72 -5.11 -23.43
N VAL A 133 24.40 -4.40 -22.35
CA VAL A 133 23.20 -4.63 -21.54
C VAL A 133 22.38 -3.35 -21.43
N THR A 134 21.08 -3.48 -21.60
CA THR A 134 20.10 -2.41 -21.39
C THR A 134 19.29 -2.70 -20.14
N VAL A 135 19.24 -1.71 -19.25
CA VAL A 135 18.40 -1.73 -18.04
C VAL A 135 17.37 -0.61 -18.09
N LYS A 136 16.21 -0.84 -17.47
CA LYS A 136 15.14 0.15 -17.32
C LYS A 136 14.82 0.36 -15.86
N PHE A 137 14.71 1.62 -15.44
CA PHE A 137 14.40 1.96 -14.05
C PHE A 137 12.95 2.37 -13.86
N TYR A 138 12.48 2.13 -12.64
CA TYR A 138 11.14 2.43 -12.18
C TYR A 138 11.18 2.84 -10.70
N VAL A 139 10.07 3.42 -10.25
CA VAL A 139 9.84 3.72 -8.84
C VAL A 139 8.57 3.03 -8.37
N ARG A 140 8.64 2.46 -7.17
CA ARG A 140 7.47 1.97 -6.45
C ARG A 140 7.47 2.61 -5.07
N GLY A 141 6.31 2.97 -4.55
CA GLY A 141 6.23 3.43 -3.18
C GLY A 141 5.08 2.80 -2.40
N GLY A 142 5.06 3.10 -1.11
CA GLY A 142 4.17 2.52 -0.13
C GLY A 142 4.19 3.30 1.17
N MET A 143 3.36 2.86 2.11
CA MET A 143 3.32 3.47 3.44
C MET A 143 4.68 3.28 4.14
N PRO A 144 5.10 4.21 5.03
CA PRO A 144 6.42 4.15 5.69
C PRO A 144 6.75 2.81 6.36
N ASN A 145 5.73 2.13 6.91
CA ASN A 145 5.88 0.87 7.63
C ASN A 145 5.55 -0.37 6.78
N THR A 146 5.50 -0.25 5.45
CA THR A 146 5.24 -1.38 4.55
C THR A 146 6.51 -1.92 3.93
N LYS A 147 6.61 -3.25 3.88
CA LYS A 147 7.63 -3.92 3.07
C LYS A 147 7.20 -3.86 1.61
N LEU A 148 8.06 -3.35 0.75
CA LEU A 148 7.85 -3.31 -0.68
C LEU A 148 8.40 -4.61 -1.29
N GLU A 149 7.57 -5.34 -2.04
CA GLU A 149 8.01 -6.53 -2.78
C GLU A 149 8.41 -6.12 -4.19
N ILE A 150 9.70 -6.25 -4.51
CA ILE A 150 10.27 -5.95 -5.83
C ILE A 150 11.23 -7.07 -6.25
N ASN A 151 11.15 -7.50 -7.52
CA ASN A 151 11.92 -8.63 -8.05
C ASN A 151 13.42 -8.33 -8.12
N HIS A 152 13.78 -7.12 -8.54
CA HIS A 152 15.14 -6.61 -8.54
C HIS A 152 15.11 -5.18 -8.04
N GLY A 153 15.57 -4.96 -6.82
CA GLY A 153 15.59 -3.64 -6.26
C GLY A 153 16.45 -3.56 -5.02
N PHE A 154 16.52 -2.35 -4.50
CA PHE A 154 17.49 -2.02 -3.48
C PHE A 154 16.81 -2.02 -2.12
N PHE A 155 17.16 -3.00 -1.29
CA PHE A 155 16.86 -2.97 0.13
C PHE A 155 18.03 -2.29 0.84
N VAL A 156 17.74 -1.22 1.58
CA VAL A 156 18.64 -0.75 2.64
C VAL A 156 18.19 -1.50 3.88
N ASP A 157 18.98 -2.49 4.31
CA ASP A 157 18.87 -3.08 5.64
C ASP A 157 19.36 -2.08 6.71
#